data_AF-A0A1C7N7L0-F1
#
_entry.id   AF-A0A1C7N7L0-F1
#
_cell.length_a   1.000
_cell.length_b   1.000
_cell.length_c   1.000
_cell.angle_alpha   90.00
_cell.angle_beta   90.00
_cell.angle_gamma   90.00
#
_symmetry.space_group_name_H-M   'P 1'
#
loop_
_entity.id
_entity.type
_entity.pdbx_description
1 polymer ?
#
loop_
_entity_poly.entity_id
_entity_poly.type
_entity_poly.pdbx_seq_one_letter_code
_entity_poly.pdbx_strand_id
1 'polypeptide(L)'
;MALDLTLTQWASVGLGALVSWFLLNWLSTPSPKKFTVPAPEATDPKWKGKVLENPVIRNSSDPSNIVCYDPATGYHLATIPSFSIEQVQDCYKRAAAAQVKWAKTTFEQRRAVLRSLLAFVVENQEAICRADCRDTG
;
A
#
# COMPACT_ATOMS: atom_id res chain seq x y z
N MET A 1 -45.05 -4.81 -30.66
CA MET A 1 -46.00 -4.98 -29.55
C MET A 1 -45.27 -4.51 -28.30
N ALA A 2 -45.58 -3.32 -27.80
CA ALA A 2 -44.96 -2.83 -26.57
C ALA A 2 -45.54 -3.62 -25.39
N LEU A 3 -44.70 -4.05 -24.46
CA LEU A 3 -45.13 -4.72 -23.23
C LEU A 3 -45.83 -3.70 -22.33
N ASP A 4 -47.13 -3.85 -22.13
CA ASP A 4 -47.92 -3.02 -21.21
C ASP A 4 -47.68 -3.49 -19.76
N LEU A 5 -46.57 -3.01 -19.18
CA LEU A 5 -46.19 -3.28 -17.80
C LEU A 5 -46.48 -2.06 -16.91
N THR A 6 -46.97 -2.32 -15.70
CA THR A 6 -47.20 -1.26 -14.71
C THR A 6 -45.87 -0.68 -14.19
N LEU A 7 -45.92 0.52 -13.62
CA LEU A 7 -44.74 1.18 -13.05
C LEU A 7 -44.05 0.30 -11.97
N THR A 8 -44.83 -0.43 -11.16
CA THR A 8 -44.30 -1.32 -10.12
C THR A 8 -43.62 -2.55 -10.71
N GLN A 9 -44.11 -3.08 -11.83
CA GLN A 9 -43.47 -4.17 -12.55
C GLN A 9 -42.14 -3.72 -13.17
N TRP A 10 -42.10 -2.53 -13.79
CA TRP A 10 -40.85 -1.95 -14.29
C TRP A 10 -39.84 -1.68 -13.17
N ALA A 11 -40.29 -1.16 -12.02
CA ALA A 11 -39.43 -0.95 -10.86
C ALA A 11 -38.86 -2.27 -10.32
N SER A 12 -39.67 -3.34 -10.30
CA SER A 12 -39.26 -4.67 -9.83
C SER A 12 -38.22 -5.30 -10.76
N VAL A 13 -38.43 -5.20 -12.08
CA VAL A 13 -37.46 -5.66 -13.09
C VAL A 13 -36.16 -4.87 -12.99
N GLY A 14 -36.25 -3.54 -12.86
CA GLY A 14 -35.09 -2.67 -12.69
C GLY A 14 -34.27 -3.02 -11.45
N LEU A 15 -34.94 -3.22 -10.31
CA LEU A 15 -34.28 -3.65 -9.06
C LEU A 15 -33.64 -5.04 -9.21
N GLY A 16 -34.36 -5.99 -9.80
CA GLY A 16 -33.84 -7.35 -10.05
C GLY A 16 -32.60 -7.35 -10.95
N ALA A 17 -32.61 -6.56 -12.02
CA ALA A 17 -31.46 -6.38 -12.90
C ALA A 17 -30.27 -5.73 -12.17
N LEU A 18 -30.53 -4.71 -11.35
CA LEU A 18 -29.51 -4.03 -10.55
C LEU A 18 -28.86 -4.97 -9.54
N VAL A 19 -29.66 -5.71 -8.76
CA VAL A 19 -29.18 -6.71 -7.79
C VAL A 19 -28.41 -7.82 -8.49
N SER A 20 -28.93 -8.34 -9.61
CA SER A 20 -28.23 -9.37 -10.40
C SER A 20 -26.89 -8.86 -10.92
N TRP A 21 -26.84 -7.62 -11.42
CA TRP A 21 -25.60 -6.99 -11.85
C TRP A 21 -24.60 -6.82 -10.69
N PHE A 22 -25.05 -6.39 -9.51
CA PHE A 22 -24.21 -6.30 -8.33
C PHE A 22 -23.67 -7.68 -7.88
N LEU A 23 -24.52 -8.71 -7.85
CA LEU A 23 -24.12 -10.07 -7.50
C LEU A 23 -23.15 -10.66 -8.52
N LEU A 24 -23.42 -10.50 -9.81
CA LEU A 24 -22.53 -10.95 -10.88
C LEU A 24 -21.19 -10.21 -10.82
N ASN A 25 -21.18 -8.90 -10.60
CA ASN A 25 -19.95 -8.13 -10.42
C ASN A 25 -19.17 -8.61 -9.19
N TRP A 26 -19.85 -8.85 -8.07
CA TRP A 26 -19.22 -9.41 -6.87
C TRP A 26 -18.58 -10.77 -7.16
N LEU A 27 -19.35 -11.71 -7.71
CA LEU A 27 -18.91 -13.08 -7.98
C LEU A 27 -17.82 -13.16 -9.06
N SER A 28 -17.86 -12.25 -10.04
CA SER A 28 -16.91 -12.23 -11.16
C SER A 28 -15.63 -11.46 -10.84
N THR A 29 -15.58 -10.68 -9.76
CA THR A 29 -14.34 -9.97 -9.39
C THR A 29 -13.26 -10.95 -8.95
N PRO A 30 -12.09 -10.97 -9.62
CA PRO A 30 -11.01 -11.86 -9.24
C PRO A 30 -10.58 -11.61 -7.79
N SER A 31 -10.33 -12.69 -7.06
CA SER A 31 -9.81 -12.59 -5.69
C SER A 31 -8.46 -11.88 -5.67
N PRO A 32 -8.19 -11.07 -4.64
CA PRO A 32 -6.89 -10.44 -4.45
C PRO A 32 -5.77 -11.49 -4.46
N LYS A 33 -4.63 -11.16 -5.07
CA LYS A 33 -3.43 -12.00 -5.02
C LYS A 33 -2.73 -11.77 -3.70
N LYS A 34 -2.64 -12.80 -2.86
CA LYS A 34 -1.91 -12.72 -1.60
C LYS A 34 -0.42 -12.62 -1.85
N PHE A 35 0.24 -11.77 -1.09
CA PHE A 35 1.70 -11.65 -1.00
C PHE A 35 2.06 -11.36 0.46
N THR A 36 3.32 -11.61 0.82
CA THR A 36 3.80 -11.45 2.20
C THR A 36 4.99 -10.51 2.21
N VAL A 37 4.98 -9.57 3.16
CA VAL A 37 6.13 -8.72 3.49
C VAL A 37 6.40 -8.93 4.98
N PRO A 38 7.63 -9.32 5.37
CA PRO A 38 7.94 -9.52 6.79
C PRO A 38 7.86 -8.19 7.54
N ALA A 39 7.24 -8.20 8.71
CA ALA A 39 7.24 -7.04 9.60
C ALA A 39 8.66 -6.79 10.14
N PRO A 40 9.11 -5.52 10.25
CA PRO A 40 10.37 -5.20 10.91
C PRO A 40 10.37 -5.62 12.38
N GLU A 41 11.53 -6.06 12.91
CA GLU A 41 11.66 -6.46 14.32
C GLU A 41 11.24 -5.35 15.30
N ALA A 42 11.48 -4.09 14.93
CA ALA A 42 11.11 -2.91 15.73
C ALA A 42 9.60 -2.73 15.95
N THR A 43 8.76 -3.47 15.21
CA THR A 43 7.31 -3.49 15.43
C THR A 43 6.92 -4.29 16.66
N ASP A 44 7.75 -5.21 17.15
CA ASP A 44 7.47 -5.93 18.40
C ASP A 44 7.49 -4.94 19.58
N PRO A 45 6.42 -4.86 20.40
CA PRO A 45 6.40 -3.97 21.55
C PRO A 45 7.47 -4.27 22.60
N LYS A 46 8.04 -5.48 22.61
CA LYS A 46 9.16 -5.87 23.48
C LYS A 46 10.52 -5.51 22.91
N TRP A 47 10.58 -5.10 21.64
CA TRP A 47 11.82 -4.71 20.99
C TRP A 47 12.44 -3.49 21.66
N LYS A 48 13.78 -3.51 21.80
CA LYS A 48 14.57 -2.41 22.32
C LYS A 48 15.76 -2.18 21.41
N GLY A 49 15.88 -0.97 20.87
CA GLY A 49 17.01 -0.55 20.07
C GLY A 49 18.13 0.04 20.91
N LYS A 50 19.26 0.33 20.24
CA LYS A 50 20.35 1.12 20.83
C LYS A 50 19.88 2.56 20.97
N VAL A 51 19.92 3.13 22.18
CA VAL A 51 19.64 4.56 22.39
C VAL A 51 20.74 5.40 21.77
N LEU A 52 20.36 6.38 20.95
CA LEU A 52 21.27 7.37 20.39
C LEU A 52 21.50 8.50 21.41
N GLU A 53 22.75 8.91 21.59
CA GLU A 53 23.10 10.02 22.50
C GLU A 53 22.57 11.38 21.99
N ASN A 54 22.64 11.60 20.67
CA ASN A 54 22.14 12.79 20.01
C ASN A 54 21.40 12.41 18.72
N PRO A 55 20.12 12.02 18.81
CA PRO A 55 19.35 11.57 17.65
C PRO A 55 19.08 12.74 16.69
N VAL A 56 19.73 12.70 15.53
CA VAL A 56 19.53 13.64 14.43
C VAL A 56 19.41 12.88 13.12
N ILE A 57 18.45 13.27 12.28
CA ILE A 57 18.17 12.59 11.00
C ILE A 57 19.38 12.68 10.06
N ARG A 58 20.09 13.82 10.08
CA ARG A 58 21.28 14.09 9.26
C ARG A 58 22.51 14.21 10.13
N ASN A 59 23.44 13.28 9.96
CA ASN A 59 24.74 13.35 10.61
C ASN A 59 25.73 14.12 9.71
N SER A 60 26.33 15.20 10.22
CA SER A 60 27.30 15.99 9.44
C SER A 60 28.58 15.20 9.12
N SER A 61 28.94 14.22 9.96
CA SER A 61 30.09 13.34 9.74
C SER A 61 29.82 12.24 8.72
N ASP A 62 28.55 11.96 8.42
CA ASP A 62 28.13 10.98 7.42
C ASP A 62 26.89 11.49 6.65
N PRO A 63 27.08 12.49 5.77
CA PRO A 63 25.98 13.10 5.03
C PRO A 63 25.39 12.18 3.96
N SER A 64 26.08 11.07 3.62
CA SER A 64 25.62 10.07 2.65
C SER A 64 24.55 9.14 3.21
N ASN A 65 24.25 9.20 4.51
CA ASN A 65 23.25 8.36 5.14
C ASN A 65 22.23 9.17 5.94
N ILE A 66 21.04 8.58 6.08
CA ILE A 66 19.93 9.06 6.90
C ILE A 66 19.87 8.17 8.13
N VAL A 67 19.85 8.78 9.31
CA VAL A 67 19.67 8.07 10.58
C VAL A 67 18.19 8.04 10.92
N CYS A 68 17.59 6.85 10.85
CA CYS A 68 16.21 6.60 11.28
C CYS A 68 16.22 6.21 12.76
N TYR A 69 15.41 6.88 13.56
CA TYR A 69 15.31 6.64 15.00
C TYR A 69 13.88 6.82 15.48
N ASP A 70 13.53 6.12 16.56
CA ASP A 70 12.26 6.27 17.26
C ASP A 70 12.30 7.58 18.08
N PRO A 71 11.46 8.58 17.77
CA PRO A 71 11.51 9.87 18.43
C PRO A 71 11.03 9.84 19.89
N ALA A 72 10.26 8.84 20.30
CA ALA A 72 9.76 8.71 21.67
C ALA A 72 10.82 8.09 22.61
N THR A 73 11.68 7.21 22.09
CA THR A 73 12.67 6.46 22.91
C THR A 73 14.12 6.82 22.60
N GLY A 74 14.40 7.44 21.46
CA GLY A 74 15.74 7.63 20.93
C GLY A 74 16.38 6.35 20.38
N TYR A 75 15.62 5.25 20.22
CA TYR A 75 16.16 4.01 19.67
C TYR A 75 16.54 4.15 18.20
N HIS A 76 17.74 3.73 17.86
CA HIS A 76 18.19 3.59 16.48
C HIS A 76 17.38 2.49 15.77
N LEU A 77 16.73 2.85 14.67
CA LEU A 77 15.96 1.92 13.84
C LEU A 77 16.79 1.42 12.66
N ALA A 78 17.42 2.34 11.93
CA ALA A 78 18.26 2.03 10.78
C ALA A 78 19.16 3.21 10.42
N THR A 79 20.23 2.93 9.68
CA THR A 79 20.98 3.94 8.94
C THR A 79 20.92 3.56 7.47
N ILE A 80 20.26 4.38 6.65
CA ILE A 80 19.98 4.07 5.25
C ILE A 80 20.69 5.07 4.31
N PRO A 81 21.16 4.64 3.13
CA PRO A 81 21.77 5.56 2.18
C PRO A 81 20.82 6.67 1.73
N SER A 82 21.31 7.91 1.76
CA SER A 82 20.68 9.02 1.05
C SER A 82 21.04 8.90 -0.43
N PHE A 83 20.03 8.87 -1.30
CA PHE A 83 20.28 8.64 -2.71
C PHE A 83 21.03 9.80 -3.36
N SER A 84 22.08 9.48 -4.11
CA SER A 84 22.78 10.43 -4.97
C SER A 84 21.91 10.85 -6.16
N ILE A 85 22.31 11.93 -6.84
CA ILE A 85 21.63 12.39 -8.06
C ILE A 85 21.57 11.26 -9.09
N GLU A 86 22.67 10.54 -9.28
CA GLU A 86 22.77 9.42 -10.23
C GLU A 86 21.83 8.27 -9.86
N GLN A 87 21.73 7.94 -8.58
CA GLN A 87 20.81 6.90 -8.09
C GLN A 87 19.35 7.29 -8.29
N VAL A 88 19.00 8.56 -8.06
CA VAL A 88 17.65 9.08 -8.36
C VAL A 88 17.36 9.01 -9.86
N GLN A 89 18.33 9.37 -10.72
CA GLN A 89 18.18 9.25 -12.17
C GLN A 89 18.02 7.80 -12.63
N ASP A 90 18.69 6.84 -11.99
CA ASP A 90 18.48 5.41 -12.25
C ASP A 90 17.06 4.97 -11.88
N CYS A 91 16.57 5.34 -10.69
CA CYS A 91 15.18 5.09 -10.29
C CYS A 91 14.18 5.62 -11.31
N TYR A 92 14.40 6.84 -11.81
CA TYR A 92 13.56 7.44 -12.85
C TYR A 92 13.56 6.61 -14.14
N LYS A 93 14.75 6.20 -14.63
CA LYS A 93 14.86 5.37 -15.84
C LYS A 93 14.13 4.04 -15.68
N ARG A 94 14.28 3.37 -14.53
CA ARG A 94 13.57 2.11 -14.22
C ARG A 94 12.06 2.30 -14.16
N ALA A 95 11.59 3.37 -13.54
CA ALA A 95 10.16 3.71 -13.49
C ALA A 95 9.60 4.00 -14.89
N ALA A 96 10.31 4.79 -15.71
CA ALA A 96 9.92 5.10 -17.08
C ALA A 96 9.81 3.83 -17.94
N ALA A 97 10.78 2.91 -17.83
CA ALA A 97 10.75 1.63 -18.53
C ALA A 97 9.57 0.74 -18.10
N ALA A 98 9.32 0.63 -16.79
CA ALA A 98 8.20 -0.14 -16.25
C ALA A 98 6.84 0.43 -16.68
N GLN A 99 6.72 1.76 -16.72
CA GLN A 99 5.49 2.47 -17.07
C GLN A 99 5.00 2.14 -18.49
N VAL A 100 5.90 1.90 -19.45
CA VAL A 100 5.52 1.54 -20.83
C VAL A 100 4.67 0.27 -20.88
N LYS A 101 4.97 -0.72 -20.04
CA LYS A 101 4.18 -1.96 -19.93
C LYS A 101 2.95 -1.75 -19.06
N TRP A 102 3.10 -1.04 -17.93
CA TRP A 102 1.99 -0.78 -17.01
C TRP A 102 0.85 0.02 -17.64
N ALA A 103 1.16 1.01 -18.49
CA ALA A 103 0.18 1.84 -19.18
C ALA A 103 -0.75 1.04 -20.11
N LYS A 104 -0.31 -0.13 -20.59
CA LYS A 104 -1.10 -1.02 -21.46
C LYS A 104 -2.02 -1.98 -20.69
N THR A 105 -2.00 -1.95 -19.35
CA THR A 105 -2.88 -2.79 -18.54
C THR A 105 -4.35 -2.38 -18.71
N THR A 106 -5.28 -3.31 -18.46
CA THR A 106 -6.71 -2.98 -18.42
C THR A 106 -7.10 -2.39 -17.07
N PHE A 107 -8.31 -1.83 -16.98
CA PHE A 107 -8.83 -1.33 -15.71
C PHE A 107 -8.95 -2.46 -14.67
N GLU A 108 -9.38 -3.65 -15.09
CA GLU A 108 -9.54 -4.84 -14.26
C GLU A 108 -8.19 -5.28 -13.67
N GLN A 109 -7.12 -5.26 -14.47
CA GLN A 109 -5.77 -5.59 -14.00
C GLN A 109 -5.27 -4.59 -12.95
N ARG A 110 -5.46 -3.28 -13.17
CA ARG A 110 -5.12 -2.24 -12.19
C ARG A 110 -5.93 -2.39 -10.91
N ARG A 111 -7.23 -2.65 -11.03
CA ARG A 111 -8.14 -2.92 -9.90
C ARG A 111 -7.69 -4.15 -9.12
N ALA A 112 -7.23 -5.21 -9.78
CA ALA A 112 -6.73 -6.42 -9.12
C ALA A 112 -5.47 -6.14 -8.27
N VAL A 113 -4.55 -5.31 -8.75
CA VAL A 113 -3.37 -4.88 -7.98
C VAL A 113 -3.79 -4.10 -6.73
N LEU A 114 -4.65 -3.08 -6.89
CA LEU A 114 -5.12 -2.28 -5.75
C LEU A 114 -5.89 -3.11 -4.72
N ARG A 115 -6.70 -4.09 -5.16
CA ARG A 115 -7.39 -5.03 -4.26
C ARG A 115 -6.41 -5.92 -3.49
N SER A 116 -5.31 -6.32 -4.13
CA SER A 116 -4.24 -7.10 -3.49
C SER A 116 -3.52 -6.29 -2.43
N LEU A 117 -3.21 -5.02 -2.73
CA LEU A 117 -2.64 -4.09 -1.76
C LEU A 117 -3.60 -3.84 -0.59
N LEU A 118 -4.88 -3.60 -0.85
CA LEU A 118 -5.90 -3.41 0.19
C LEU A 118 -6.00 -4.63 1.11
N ALA A 119 -6.05 -5.83 0.54
CA ALA A 119 -6.11 -7.07 1.31
C ALA A 119 -4.90 -7.20 2.24
N PHE A 120 -3.69 -6.94 1.72
CA PHE A 120 -2.46 -6.96 2.52
C PHE A 120 -2.49 -5.92 3.65
N VAL A 121 -2.89 -4.68 3.35
CA VAL A 121 -2.94 -3.59 4.34
C VAL A 121 -3.91 -3.92 5.47
N VAL A 122 -5.10 -4.41 5.16
CA VAL A 122 -6.10 -4.78 6.19
C VAL A 122 -5.61 -5.95 7.04
N GLU A 123 -5.01 -6.97 6.42
CA GLU A 123 -4.46 -8.15 7.11
C GLU A 123 -3.27 -7.79 8.03
N ASN A 124 -2.49 -6.75 7.68
CA ASN A 124 -1.25 -6.37 8.39
C ASN A 124 -1.33 -5.00 9.09
N GLN A 125 -2.54 -4.45 9.26
CA GLN A 125 -2.75 -3.07 9.73
C GLN A 125 -2.05 -2.78 11.07
N GLU A 126 -2.06 -3.74 12.01
CA GLU A 126 -1.42 -3.56 13.32
C GLU A 126 0.10 -3.39 13.18
N ALA A 127 0.76 -4.24 12.39
CA ALA A 127 2.20 -4.15 12.18
C ALA A 127 2.58 -2.86 11.44
N ILE A 128 1.77 -2.44 10.46
CA ILE A 128 1.96 -1.18 9.73
C ILE A 128 1.84 0.01 10.69
N CYS A 129 0.78 0.08 11.50
CA CYS A 129 0.60 1.16 12.48
C CYS A 129 1.74 1.18 13.51
N ARG A 130 2.20 0.01 13.98
CA ARG A 130 3.34 -0.07 14.91
C ARG A 130 4.63 0.45 14.27
N ALA A 131 4.90 0.10 13.01
CA ALA A 131 6.06 0.61 12.29
C ALA A 131 5.98 2.14 12.11
N ASP A 132 4.81 2.66 11.76
CA ASP A 132 4.57 4.09 11.56
C ASP A 132 4.75 4.89 12.85
N CYS A 133 4.11 4.49 13.95
CA CYS A 133 4.31 5.11 15.26
C CYS A 133 5.76 5.01 15.73
N ARG A 134 6.46 3.90 15.39
CA ARG A 134 7.86 3.73 15.77
C ARG A 134 8.78 4.75 15.10
N ASP A 135 8.54 5.09 13.83
CA ASP A 135 9.40 6.02 13.07
C ASP A 135 8.99 7.49 13.26
N THR A 136 7.70 7.76 13.46
CA THR A 136 7.15 9.13 13.47
C THR A 136 6.73 9.66 14.84
N GLY A 137 6.48 8.79 15.83
CA GLY A 137 6.03 9.14 17.18
C GLY A 137 4.51 9.13 17.33
#